data_AF-E4X1T3-F1
#
_entry.id   AF-E4X1T3-F1
#
_cell.length_a   1.000
_cell.length_b   1.000
_cell.length_c   1.000
_cell.angle_alpha   90.00
_cell.angle_beta   90.00
_cell.angle_gamma   90.00
#
_symmetry.space_group_name_H-M   'P 1'
#
loop_
_entity.id
_entity.type
_entity.pdbx_description
1 polymer ?
#
loop_
_entity_poly.entity_id
_entity_poly.type
_entity_poly.pdbx_seq_one_letter_code
_entity_poly.pdbx_strand_id
1 'polypeptide(L)'
;MTNHDRLKARLAIHDNTVPNVFTTSTESQSATETRVVRLCQEFLDKLEIQPELRLDVRKHITYASKGLTSLGPAYESLDASRPWIVYWTTHALDLLDVVLSDEKKTEICEFLELCQSKNGGFGGGPHQMPHLATTYAAMNAIAILGANGFSRAYEIVNVENMKTFLNNVKDSDQIMSKKAFILGLFIFLSREIM
;
A
#
# COMPACT_ATOMS: atom_id res chain seq x y z
N MET A 1 -32.92 -7.12 -11.41
CA MET A 1 -32.02 -8.14 -10.87
C MET A 1 -31.04 -7.46 -9.95
N THR A 2 -31.05 -7.81 -8.66
CA THR A 2 -30.18 -7.21 -7.63
C THR A 2 -28.75 -7.77 -7.74
N ASN A 3 -27.78 -7.13 -7.08
CA ASN A 3 -26.42 -7.69 -6.98
C ASN A 3 -26.40 -9.06 -6.29
N HIS A 4 -27.34 -9.30 -5.37
CA HIS A 4 -27.58 -10.57 -4.71
C HIS A 4 -28.00 -11.64 -5.72
N ASP A 5 -29.00 -11.38 -6.56
CA ASP A 5 -29.47 -12.33 -7.58
C ASP A 5 -28.37 -12.69 -8.58
N ARG A 6 -27.54 -11.70 -8.96
CA ARG A 6 -26.38 -11.89 -9.84
C ARG A 6 -25.33 -12.81 -9.21
N LEU A 7 -25.04 -12.65 -7.92
CA LEU A 7 -24.08 -13.49 -7.22
C LEU A 7 -24.59 -14.93 -7.09
N LYS A 8 -25.85 -15.11 -6.68
CA LYS A 8 -26.50 -16.43 -6.62
C LYS A 8 -26.45 -17.16 -7.97
N ALA A 9 -26.79 -16.47 -9.07
CA ALA A 9 -26.74 -17.05 -10.40
C ALA A 9 -25.32 -17.48 -10.83
N ARG A 10 -24.28 -16.71 -10.47
CA ARG A 10 -22.89 -17.05 -10.81
C ARG A 10 -22.33 -18.20 -9.99
N LEU A 11 -22.73 -18.33 -8.72
CA LEU A 11 -22.33 -19.46 -7.87
C LEU A 11 -22.97 -20.79 -8.32
N ALA A 12 -24.12 -20.74 -8.99
CA ALA A 12 -24.82 -21.91 -9.48
C ALA A 12 -24.32 -22.44 -10.84
N ILE A 13 -23.52 -21.65 -11.58
CA ILE A 13 -22.98 -22.05 -12.88
C ILE A 13 -21.68 -22.83 -12.65
N HIS A 14 -21.70 -24.13 -12.94
CA HIS A 14 -20.49 -24.93 -13.09
C HIS A 14 -20.12 -24.98 -14.57
N ASP A 15 -18.94 -24.45 -14.92
CA ASP A 15 -18.45 -24.52 -16.30
C ASP A 15 -17.93 -25.93 -16.60
N ASN A 16 -18.81 -26.76 -17.16
CA ASN A 16 -18.50 -28.13 -17.57
C ASN A 16 -17.85 -28.20 -18.98
N THR A 17 -17.51 -27.06 -19.59
CA THR A 17 -16.96 -27.01 -20.95
C THR A 17 -15.44 -27.05 -20.99
N VAL A 18 -14.78 -26.92 -19.84
CA VAL A 18 -13.32 -26.94 -19.73
C VAL A 18 -12.81 -28.40 -19.70
N PRO A 19 -11.85 -28.78 -20.57
CA PRO A 19 -11.24 -30.10 -20.55
C PRO A 19 -10.65 -30.41 -19.17
N ASN A 20 -10.85 -31.64 -18.69
CA ASN A 20 -10.45 -32.08 -17.36
C ASN A 20 -8.93 -32.36 -17.29
N VAL A 21 -8.12 -31.32 -17.39
CA VAL A 21 -6.66 -31.37 -17.32
C VAL A 21 -6.20 -30.92 -15.94
N PHE A 22 -5.70 -31.86 -15.15
CA PHE A 22 -5.23 -31.59 -13.80
C PHE A 22 -3.76 -31.18 -13.78
N THR A 23 -3.50 -30.01 -13.23
CA THR A 23 -2.18 -29.42 -12.97
C THR A 23 -2.19 -28.76 -11.59
N THR A 24 -1.02 -28.44 -11.05
CA THR A 24 -0.91 -27.67 -9.80
C THR A 24 -1.68 -26.34 -9.86
N SER A 25 -1.71 -25.68 -11.02
CA SER A 25 -2.46 -24.43 -11.22
C SER A 25 -3.98 -24.65 -11.13
N THR A 26 -4.52 -25.69 -11.78
CA THR A 26 -5.96 -25.98 -11.74
C THR A 26 -6.40 -26.49 -10.36
N GLU A 27 -5.55 -27.25 -9.67
CA GLU A 27 -5.81 -27.68 -8.29
C GLU A 27 -5.86 -26.48 -7.33
N SER A 28 -4.90 -25.56 -7.43
CA SER A 28 -4.86 -24.34 -6.61
C SER A 28 -6.05 -23.41 -6.90
N GLN A 29 -6.43 -23.27 -8.17
CA GLN A 29 -7.61 -22.51 -8.59
C GLN A 29 -8.89 -23.15 -8.01
N SER A 30 -9.07 -24.45 -8.17
CA SER A 30 -10.24 -25.18 -7.66
C SER A 30 -10.38 -25.08 -6.14
N ALA A 31 -9.27 -25.20 -5.41
CA ALA A 31 -9.25 -25.01 -3.95
C ALA A 31 -9.65 -23.58 -3.55
N THR A 32 -9.20 -22.58 -4.30
CA THR A 32 -9.56 -21.17 -4.08
C THR A 32 -11.04 -20.92 -4.37
N GLU A 33 -11.55 -21.39 -5.50
CA GLU A 33 -12.96 -21.28 -5.88
C GLU A 33 -13.86 -21.92 -4.83
N THR A 34 -13.54 -23.15 -4.40
CA THR A 34 -14.29 -23.86 -3.37
C THR A 34 -14.38 -23.04 -2.07
N ARG A 35 -13.27 -22.43 -1.64
CA ARG A 35 -13.24 -21.60 -0.43
C ARG A 35 -14.06 -20.32 -0.59
N VAL A 36 -13.93 -19.64 -1.72
CA VAL A 36 -14.64 -18.37 -1.99
C VAL A 36 -16.14 -18.61 -2.11
N VAL A 37 -16.57 -19.65 -2.85
CA VAL A 37 -17.97 -20.04 -2.99
C VAL A 37 -18.60 -20.27 -1.61
N ARG A 38 -17.92 -21.00 -0.73
CA ARG A 38 -18.40 -21.23 0.64
C ARG A 38 -18.60 -19.91 1.41
N LEU A 39 -17.61 -19.01 1.38
CA LEU A 39 -17.71 -17.71 2.06
C LEU A 39 -18.84 -16.84 1.48
N CYS A 40 -19.00 -16.84 0.16
CA CYS A 40 -20.11 -16.14 -0.49
C CYS A 40 -21.45 -16.72 -0.08
N GLN A 41 -21.59 -18.05 0.00
CA GLN A 41 -22.82 -18.69 0.45
C GLN A 41 -23.14 -18.34 1.90
N GLU A 42 -22.18 -18.43 2.81
CA GLU A 42 -22.33 -18.02 4.22
C GLU A 42 -22.76 -16.55 4.34
N PHE A 43 -22.27 -15.68 3.45
CA PHE A 43 -22.68 -14.28 3.39
C PHE A 43 -24.10 -14.11 2.84
N LEU A 44 -24.46 -14.82 1.76
CA LEU A 44 -25.80 -14.80 1.17
C LEU A 44 -26.87 -15.26 2.17
N ASP A 45 -26.57 -16.31 2.94
CA ASP A 45 -27.46 -16.82 3.99
C ASP A 45 -27.66 -15.77 5.10
N LYS A 46 -26.60 -15.03 5.45
CA LYS A 46 -26.67 -13.93 6.42
C LYS A 46 -27.37 -12.67 5.88
N LEU A 47 -27.33 -12.44 4.56
CA LEU A 47 -27.98 -11.28 3.94
C LEU A 47 -29.51 -11.30 4.10
N GLU A 48 -30.12 -12.48 4.26
CA GLU A 48 -31.56 -12.59 4.57
C GLU A 48 -31.91 -11.93 5.92
N ILE A 49 -30.91 -11.81 6.81
CA ILE A 49 -31.04 -11.23 8.16
C ILE A 49 -30.42 -9.82 8.23
N GLN A 50 -29.33 -9.56 7.50
CA GLN A 50 -28.64 -8.27 7.44
C GLN A 50 -28.43 -7.85 5.97
N PRO A 51 -29.29 -7.00 5.40
CA PRO A 51 -29.38 -6.81 3.95
C PRO A 51 -28.23 -5.99 3.32
N GLU A 52 -27.20 -5.64 4.07
CA GLU A 52 -26.14 -4.72 3.62
C GLU A 52 -24.75 -5.23 4.00
N LEU A 53 -23.84 -5.25 3.01
CA LEU A 53 -22.42 -5.45 3.26
C LEU A 53 -21.85 -4.19 3.89
N ARG A 54 -21.32 -4.29 5.11
CA ARG A 54 -20.68 -3.18 5.81
C ARG A 54 -19.20 -3.44 6.03
N LEU A 55 -18.39 -2.43 5.74
CA LEU A 55 -16.98 -2.41 6.11
C LEU A 55 -16.86 -2.16 7.62
N ASP A 56 -16.09 -3.00 8.32
CA ASP A 56 -15.82 -2.79 9.75
C ASP A 56 -14.67 -1.80 9.92
N VAL A 57 -14.98 -0.52 9.68
CA VAL A 57 -14.02 0.60 9.70
C VAL A 57 -13.22 0.63 10.99
N ARG A 58 -13.85 0.40 12.15
CA ARG A 58 -13.18 0.46 13.46
C ARG A 58 -12.10 -0.61 13.61
N LYS A 59 -12.35 -1.83 13.13
CA LYS A 59 -11.33 -2.90 13.13
C LYS A 59 -10.16 -2.55 12.22
N HIS A 60 -10.44 -1.99 11.05
CA HIS A 60 -9.39 -1.58 10.11
C HIS A 60 -8.53 -0.43 10.66
N ILE A 61 -9.13 0.59 11.26
CA ILE A 61 -8.39 1.68 11.93
C ILE A 61 -7.52 1.12 13.05
N THR A 62 -8.07 0.26 13.91
CA THR A 62 -7.32 -0.35 15.02
C THR A 62 -6.11 -1.15 14.51
N TYR A 63 -6.32 -1.95 13.46
CA TYR A 63 -5.26 -2.73 12.83
C TYR A 63 -4.18 -1.84 12.20
N ALA A 64 -4.60 -0.86 11.39
CA ALA A 64 -3.70 0.05 10.70
C ALA A 64 -2.88 0.87 11.71
N SER A 65 -3.51 1.51 12.70
CA SER A 65 -2.80 2.33 13.71
C SER A 65 -1.70 1.56 14.45
N LYS A 66 -1.86 0.25 14.65
CA LYS A 66 -0.80 -0.59 15.24
C LYS A 66 0.46 -0.63 14.37
N GLY A 67 0.31 -0.60 13.05
CA GLY A 67 1.42 -0.57 12.08
C GLY A 67 2.33 0.66 12.21
N LEU A 68 1.86 1.77 12.82
CA LEU A 68 2.64 2.99 13.07
C LEU A 68 3.25 3.05 14.48
N THR A 69 3.24 1.95 15.24
CA THR A 69 3.78 1.92 16.61
C THR A 69 4.80 0.81 16.78
N SER A 70 4.35 -0.45 16.80
CA SER A 70 5.24 -1.60 16.93
C SER A 70 4.75 -2.78 16.10
N LEU A 71 5.73 -3.49 15.54
CA LEU A 71 5.51 -4.67 14.71
C LEU A 71 6.13 -5.88 15.39
N GLY A 72 5.46 -7.03 15.25
CA GLY A 72 5.97 -8.30 15.76
C GLY A 72 7.09 -8.88 14.88
N PRO A 73 7.78 -9.93 15.34
CA PRO A 73 8.88 -10.58 14.62
C PRO A 73 8.53 -11.08 13.21
N ALA A 74 7.25 -11.35 12.93
CA ALA A 74 6.78 -11.75 11.61
C ALA A 74 7.05 -10.70 10.50
N TYR A 75 7.37 -9.45 10.87
CA TYR A 75 7.70 -8.38 9.94
C TYR A 75 9.21 -8.27 9.64
N GLU A 76 10.06 -9.16 10.17
CA GLU A 76 11.51 -9.12 9.93
C GLU A 76 11.86 -9.20 8.43
N SER A 77 11.11 -9.98 7.66
CA SER A 77 11.27 -10.06 6.20
C SER A 77 10.97 -8.74 5.47
N LEU A 78 10.38 -7.77 6.17
CA LEU A 78 10.05 -6.43 5.68
C LEU A 78 10.92 -5.33 6.30
N ASP A 79 12.02 -5.67 6.97
CA ASP A 79 12.93 -4.67 7.57
C ASP A 79 13.53 -3.72 6.52
N ALA A 80 13.76 -4.21 5.29
CA ALA A 80 14.18 -3.39 4.15
C ALA A 80 13.00 -2.69 3.42
N SER A 81 11.82 -2.65 4.04
CA SER A 81 10.58 -2.10 3.47
C SER A 81 9.80 -1.29 4.50
N ARG A 82 10.44 -0.70 5.50
CA ARG A 82 9.74 0.06 6.54
C ARG A 82 9.03 1.32 6.02
N PRO A 83 9.56 2.08 5.03
CA PRO A 83 8.77 3.12 4.37
C PRO A 83 7.50 2.62 3.68
N TRP A 84 7.48 1.37 3.18
CA TRP A 84 6.25 0.77 2.65
C TRP A 84 5.21 0.56 3.74
N ILE A 85 5.64 0.14 4.93
CA ILE A 85 4.72 -0.02 6.07
C ILE A 85 4.13 1.33 6.47
N VAL A 86 4.96 2.39 6.51
CA VAL A 86 4.49 3.76 6.74
C VAL A 86 3.44 4.13 5.69
N TYR A 87 3.77 4.03 4.40
CA TYR A 87 2.86 4.38 3.31
C TYR A 87 1.56 3.59 3.31
N TRP A 88 1.61 2.26 3.37
CA TRP A 88 0.40 1.43 3.38
C TRP A 88 -0.51 1.78 4.55
N THR A 89 0.09 2.09 5.69
CA THR A 89 -0.67 2.40 6.89
C THR A 89 -1.26 3.80 6.85
N THR A 90 -0.48 4.82 6.50
CA THR A 90 -0.99 6.20 6.37
C THR A 90 -2.03 6.29 5.26
N HIS A 91 -1.82 5.63 4.13
CA HIS A 91 -2.79 5.60 3.04
C HIS A 91 -4.08 4.86 3.41
N ALA A 92 -4.00 3.73 4.11
CA ALA A 92 -5.19 3.04 4.60
C ALA A 92 -5.99 3.88 5.59
N LEU A 93 -5.33 4.64 6.46
CA LEU A 93 -5.98 5.55 7.40
C LEU A 93 -6.62 6.75 6.69
N ASP A 94 -5.92 7.31 5.69
CA ASP A 94 -6.42 8.38 4.83
C ASP A 94 -7.69 7.97 4.06
N LEU A 95 -7.70 6.78 3.46
CA LEU A 95 -8.89 6.20 2.80
C LEU A 95 -10.07 5.96 3.76
N LEU A 96 -9.82 5.92 5.07
CA LEU A 96 -10.84 5.76 6.11
C LEU A 96 -11.17 7.08 6.82
N ASP A 97 -10.78 8.21 6.23
CA ASP A 97 -10.98 9.57 6.75
C ASP A 97 -10.39 9.78 8.16
N VAL A 98 -9.31 9.08 8.49
CA VAL A 98 -8.62 9.22 9.78
C VAL A 98 -7.51 10.26 9.68
N VAL A 99 -7.69 11.36 10.39
CA VAL A 99 -6.65 12.38 10.57
C VAL A 99 -5.73 11.97 11.72
N LEU A 100 -4.45 11.76 11.42
CA LEU A 100 -3.42 11.52 12.43
C LEU A 100 -3.17 12.79 13.28
N SER A 101 -2.77 12.62 14.54
CA SER A 101 -2.33 13.74 15.37
C SER A 101 -0.99 14.30 14.88
N ASP A 102 -0.73 15.58 15.08
CA ASP A 102 0.51 16.22 14.62
C ASP A 102 1.76 15.64 15.28
N GLU A 103 1.64 15.09 16.49
CA GLU A 103 2.71 14.33 17.14
C GLU A 103 3.03 13.07 16.33
N LYS A 104 2.01 12.31 15.93
CA LYS A 104 2.21 11.10 15.12
C LYS A 104 2.77 11.43 13.74
N LYS A 105 2.32 12.53 13.12
CA LYS A 105 2.87 12.99 11.84
C LYS A 105 4.35 13.37 11.98
N THR A 106 4.71 14.02 13.08
CA THR A 106 6.11 14.37 13.41
C THR A 106 6.97 13.12 13.59
N GLU A 107 6.53 12.13 14.36
CA GLU A 107 7.25 10.85 14.52
C GLU A 107 7.47 10.13 13.18
N ILE A 108 6.48 10.16 12.29
CA ILE A 108 6.61 9.59 10.94
C ILE A 108 7.67 10.35 10.14
N CYS A 109 7.63 11.68 10.15
CA CYS A 109 8.61 12.53 9.47
C CYS A 109 10.03 12.25 9.97
N GLU A 110 10.25 12.25 11.29
CA GLU A 110 11.53 11.97 11.92
C GLU A 110 12.05 10.58 11.53
N PHE A 111 11.18 9.57 11.51
CA PHE A 111 11.55 8.23 11.06
C PHE A 111 11.97 8.20 9.57
N LEU A 112 11.22 8.88 8.69
CA LEU A 112 11.55 8.93 7.26
C LEU A 112 12.84 9.72 7.01
N GLU A 113 13.12 10.77 7.78
CA GLU A 113 14.41 11.48 7.74
C GLU A 113 15.58 10.57 8.03
N LEU A 114 15.47 9.70 9.03
CA LEU A 114 16.50 8.70 9.35
C LEU A 114 16.71 7.69 8.20
N CYS A 115 15.67 7.44 7.40
CA CYS A 115 15.74 6.57 6.22
C CYS A 115 16.32 7.28 4.98
N GLN A 116 16.45 8.61 5.01
CA GLN A 116 16.96 9.38 3.89
C GLN A 116 18.48 9.28 3.78
N SER A 117 18.97 9.01 2.57
CA SER A 117 20.40 8.92 2.30
C SER A 117 21.03 10.30 2.11
N LYS A 118 22.27 10.46 2.57
CA LYS A 118 23.09 11.65 2.29
C LYS A 118 23.34 11.87 0.79
N ASN A 119 23.23 10.81 -0.02
CA ASN A 119 23.38 10.86 -1.47
C ASN A 119 22.03 10.91 -2.21
N GLY A 120 20.93 11.09 -1.47
CA GLY A 120 19.57 11.19 -2.01
C GLY A 120 18.80 9.89 -2.04
N GLY A 121 17.47 10.00 -2.12
CA GLY A 121 16.56 8.86 -2.01
C GLY A 121 16.36 8.38 -0.56
N PHE A 122 15.39 7.50 -0.37
CA PHE A 122 15.10 6.85 0.91
C PHE A 122 15.43 5.35 0.83
N GLY A 123 16.12 4.83 1.84
CA GLY A 123 16.37 3.39 2.02
C GLY A 123 15.21 2.67 2.69
N GLY A 124 15.33 1.35 2.84
CA GLY A 124 14.32 0.50 3.49
C GLY A 124 14.21 0.68 5.00
N GLY A 125 15.19 1.35 5.60
CA GLY A 125 15.27 1.70 7.01
C GLY A 125 16.50 2.59 7.26
N PRO A 126 16.71 3.06 8.50
CA PRO A 126 17.87 3.88 8.83
C PRO A 126 19.18 3.19 8.44
N HIS A 127 20.10 3.95 7.86
CA HIS A 127 21.41 3.49 7.37
C HIS A 127 21.39 2.49 6.20
N GLN A 128 20.22 2.14 5.65
CA GLN A 128 20.15 1.31 4.45
C GLN A 128 20.38 2.16 3.19
N MET A 129 20.91 1.53 2.13
CA MET A 129 21.11 2.20 0.85
C MET A 129 19.76 2.67 0.26
N PRO A 130 19.73 3.84 -0.41
CA PRO A 130 18.51 4.35 -1.02
C PRO A 130 18.06 3.45 -2.17
N HIS A 131 16.75 3.27 -2.30
CA HIS A 131 16.15 2.46 -3.36
C HIS A 131 14.89 3.15 -3.90
N LEU A 132 14.61 2.96 -5.20
CA LEU A 132 13.47 3.64 -5.86
C LEU A 132 12.12 3.27 -5.22
N ALA A 133 11.93 1.99 -4.89
CA ALA A 133 10.68 1.53 -4.28
C ALA A 133 10.40 2.18 -2.92
N THR A 134 11.41 2.25 -2.04
CA THR A 134 11.28 2.85 -0.70
C THR A 134 11.26 4.37 -0.76
N THR A 135 11.92 4.96 -1.75
CA THR A 135 11.81 6.39 -2.09
C THR A 135 10.37 6.76 -2.46
N TYR A 136 9.72 5.98 -3.32
CA TYR A 136 8.32 6.18 -3.66
C TYR A 136 7.40 6.05 -2.46
N ALA A 137 7.59 5.02 -1.65
CA ALA A 137 6.75 4.82 -0.46
C ALA A 137 6.90 6.01 0.51
N ALA A 138 8.13 6.43 0.81
CA ALA A 138 8.39 7.58 1.67
C ALA A 138 7.76 8.87 1.11
N MET A 139 7.94 9.15 -0.18
CA MET A 139 7.39 10.35 -0.82
C MET A 139 5.86 10.37 -0.83
N ASN A 140 5.20 9.22 -1.03
CA ASN A 140 3.73 9.18 -0.94
C ASN A 140 3.23 9.32 0.49
N ALA A 141 3.93 8.74 1.49
CA ALA A 141 3.59 8.98 2.89
C ALA A 141 3.68 10.48 3.21
N ILE A 142 4.77 11.14 2.79
CA ILE A 142 4.97 12.60 2.93
C ILE A 142 3.85 13.38 2.23
N ALA A 143 3.48 12.99 1.00
CA ALA A 143 2.37 13.57 0.24
C ALA A 143 1.05 13.51 1.00
N ILE A 144 0.71 12.34 1.55
CA ILE A 144 -0.51 12.14 2.33
C ILE A 144 -0.51 13.05 3.57
N LEU A 145 0.62 13.15 4.28
CA LEU A 145 0.71 14.01 5.47
C LEU A 145 0.56 15.50 5.10
N GLY A 146 1.25 15.93 4.05
CA GLY A 146 1.20 17.31 3.56
C GLY A 146 -0.19 17.72 3.07
N ALA A 147 -0.83 16.89 2.26
CA ALA A 147 -2.20 17.09 1.77
C ALA A 147 -3.23 17.17 2.91
N ASN A 148 -3.00 16.44 4.01
CA ASN A 148 -3.81 16.49 5.23
C ASN A 148 -3.41 17.63 6.19
N GLY A 149 -2.91 18.74 5.65
CA GLY A 149 -2.65 19.98 6.38
C GLY A 149 -1.34 20.02 7.18
N PHE A 150 -0.47 19.02 7.03
CA PHE A 150 0.83 18.99 7.73
C PHE A 150 1.98 19.32 6.77
N SER A 151 2.00 20.56 6.27
CA SER A 151 2.93 21.04 5.23
C SER A 151 4.41 20.84 5.59
N ARG A 152 4.76 20.83 6.88
CA ARG A 152 6.12 20.53 7.37
C ARG A 152 6.64 19.16 6.87
N ALA A 153 5.76 18.23 6.53
CA ALA A 153 6.17 16.96 5.93
C ALA A 153 7.01 17.14 4.65
N TYR A 154 6.75 18.18 3.85
CA TYR A 154 7.52 18.43 2.63
C TYR A 154 8.94 18.92 2.90
N GLU A 155 9.16 19.59 4.02
CA GLU A 155 10.44 20.20 4.39
C GLU A 155 11.53 19.15 4.64
N ILE A 156 11.15 17.91 4.97
CA ILE A 156 12.11 16.84 5.26
C ILE A 156 12.83 16.33 4.01
N VAL A 157 12.31 16.62 2.81
CA VAL A 157 12.84 16.10 1.55
C VAL A 157 14.02 16.95 1.10
N ASN A 158 15.21 16.36 1.03
CA ASN A 158 16.35 17.00 0.38
C ASN A 158 16.23 16.85 -1.14
N VAL A 159 15.59 17.84 -1.77
CA VAL A 159 15.28 17.84 -3.20
C VAL A 159 16.54 17.78 -4.08
N GLU A 160 17.63 18.47 -3.70
CA GLU A 160 18.89 18.48 -4.45
C GLU A 160 19.54 17.08 -4.48
N ASN A 161 19.61 16.44 -3.31
CA ASN A 161 20.12 15.07 -3.22
C ASN A 161 19.18 14.09 -3.93
N MET A 162 17.86 14.27 -3.81
CA MET A 162 16.87 13.45 -4.53
C MET A 162 17.09 13.50 -6.05
N LYS A 163 17.28 14.69 -6.63
CA LYS A 163 17.61 14.83 -8.07
C LYS A 163 18.89 14.08 -8.43
N THR A 164 19.93 14.19 -7.59
CA THR A 164 21.20 13.48 -7.78
C THR A 164 21.01 11.98 -7.78
N PHE A 165 20.27 11.44 -6.81
CA PHE A 165 19.91 10.02 -6.76
C PHE A 165 19.16 9.56 -8.01
N LEU A 166 18.12 10.31 -8.43
CA LEU A 166 17.33 10.00 -9.61
C LEU A 166 18.16 10.02 -10.91
N ASN A 167 19.14 10.92 -11.01
CA ASN A 167 20.09 10.94 -12.13
C ASN A 167 21.01 9.72 -12.10
N ASN A 168 21.53 9.32 -10.94
CA ASN A 168 22.44 8.18 -10.82
C ASN A 168 21.75 6.85 -11.15
N VAL A 169 20.47 6.67 -10.77
CA VAL A 169 19.70 5.47 -11.15
C VAL A 169 19.17 5.49 -12.59
N LYS A 170 19.26 6.64 -13.27
CA LYS A 170 18.91 6.74 -14.69
C LYS A 170 19.96 6.04 -15.56
N ASP A 171 21.22 6.02 -15.16
CA ASP A 171 22.30 5.52 -16.01
C ASP A 171 22.79 4.11 -15.63
N SER A 172 22.28 3.54 -14.52
CA SER A 172 22.52 2.14 -14.20
C SER A 172 21.60 1.22 -15.01
N ASP A 173 22.15 0.14 -15.56
CA ASP A 173 21.42 -0.95 -16.21
C ASP A 173 20.51 -1.74 -15.23
N GLN A 174 20.34 -1.26 -14.00
CA GLN A 174 19.36 -1.77 -13.03
C GLN A 174 17.96 -1.29 -13.42
N ILE A 175 17.47 -1.87 -14.51
CA ILE A 175 16.16 -1.64 -15.09
C ILE A 175 15.09 -2.19 -14.15
N MET A 176 14.31 -1.30 -13.55
CA MET A 176 12.86 -1.50 -13.40
C MET A 176 12.11 -0.19 -13.68
N SER A 177 11.37 -0.21 -14.80
CA SER A 177 10.23 0.65 -15.17
C SER A 177 10.44 2.19 -15.25
N LYS A 178 11.28 2.61 -16.20
CA LYS A 178 11.34 4.00 -16.67
C LYS A 178 10.11 4.32 -17.53
N LYS A 179 9.12 5.02 -16.97
CA LYS A 179 8.38 6.16 -17.58
C LYS A 179 7.23 6.63 -16.70
N ALA A 180 6.47 5.72 -16.09
CA ALA A 180 5.35 6.11 -15.22
C ALA A 180 5.83 6.59 -13.83
N PHE A 181 6.84 5.93 -13.27
CA PHE A 181 7.29 6.16 -11.89
C PHE A 181 8.04 7.49 -11.72
N ILE A 182 8.93 7.82 -12.66
CA ILE A 182 9.69 9.07 -12.66
C ILE A 182 8.77 10.26 -12.97
N LEU A 183 7.79 10.09 -13.88
CA LEU A 183 6.87 11.18 -14.25
C LEU A 183 5.93 11.55 -13.08
N GLY A 184 5.42 10.57 -12.33
CA GLY A 184 4.60 10.83 -11.14
C GLY A 184 5.37 11.58 -10.05
N LEU A 185 6.61 11.18 -9.79
CA LEU A 185 7.45 11.84 -8.79
C LEU A 185 7.89 13.24 -9.25
N PHE A 186 8.20 13.44 -10.53
CA PHE A 186 8.53 14.76 -11.09
C PHE A 186 7.33 15.72 -11.07
N ILE A 187 6.12 15.25 -11.40
CA ILE A 187 4.89 16.07 -11.33
C ILE A 187 4.62 16.50 -9.88
N PHE A 188 4.82 15.60 -8.91
CA PHE A 188 4.69 15.91 -7.49
C PHE A 188 5.72 16.95 -7.03
N LEU A 189 7.00 16.75 -7.35
CA LEU A 189 8.08 17.68 -6.99
C LEU A 189 7.99 19.05 -7.69
N SER A 190 7.26 19.17 -8.81
CA SER A 190 7.14 20.42 -9.57
C SER A 190 5.85 21.21 -9.32
N ARG A 191 4.86 20.63 -8.62
CA ARG A 191 3.58 21.30 -8.33
C ARG A 191 3.38 21.68 -6.86
N GLU A 192 4.03 21.02 -5.91
CA GLU A 192 3.77 21.21 -4.47
C GLU A 192 4.97 21.83 -3.69
N ILE A 193 6.17 21.86 -4.26
CA ILE A 193 7.40 22.37 -3.59
C ILE A 193 7.83 23.74 -4.16
N MET A 194 6.88 24.51 -4.69
CA MET A 194 7.13 25.88 -5.17
C MET A 194 6.01 26.82 -4.75
#